data_AF-A0A0Q5FU58-F1
#
_entry.id   AF-A0A0Q5FU58-F1
#
_cell.length_a   1.000
_cell.length_b   1.000
_cell.length_c   1.000
_cell.angle_alpha   90.00
_cell.angle_beta   90.00
_cell.angle_gamma   90.00
#
_symmetry.space_group_name_H-M   'P 1'
#
loop_
_entity.id
_entity.type
_entity.pdbx_description
1 polymer ?
#
loop_
_entity_poly.entity_id
_entity_poly.type
_entity_poly.pdbx_seq_one_letter_code
_entity_poly.pdbx_strand_id
1 'polypeptide(L)' 'MAAAVTDHVRRVWRAVAWYVNGVTGQSRYTAYVTHERERHPDREPLTEREFWRAHYAQQDADPGARCC' A
#
# COMPACT_ATOMS: atom_id res chain seq x y z
N MET A 1 -6.67 35.05 1.58
CA MET A 1 -7.88 34.20 1.54
C MET A 1 -7.76 33.04 0.54
N ALA A 2 -7.59 33.29 -0.76
CA ALA A 2 -7.49 32.22 -1.77
C ALA A 2 -6.36 31.19 -1.51
N ALA A 3 -5.16 31.64 -1.15
CA ALA A 3 -4.03 30.73 -0.88
C ALA A 3 -4.25 29.80 0.33
N ALA A 4 -4.96 30.26 1.37
CA ALA A 4 -5.28 29.45 2.56
C ALA A 4 -6.35 28.38 2.25
N VAL A 5 -7.33 28.72 1.40
CA VAL A 5 -8.30 27.75 0.89
C VAL A 5 -7.59 26.67 0.07
N THR A 6 -6.61 27.04 -0.77
CA THR A 6 -5.83 26.06 -1.54
C THR A 6 -4.98 25.15 -0.65
N ASP A 7 -4.39 25.65 0.44
CA ASP A 7 -3.62 24.83 1.38
C ASP A 7 -4.52 23.83 2.12
N HIS A 8 -5.69 24.28 2.59
CA HIS A 8 -6.65 23.39 3.23
C HIS A 8 -7.20 22.33 2.28
N VAL A 9 -7.55 22.70 1.05
CA VAL A 9 -7.99 21.74 0.03
C VAL A 9 -6.90 20.70 -0.25
N ARG A 10 -5.63 21.10 -0.36
CA ARG A 10 -4.51 20.16 -0.55
C ARG A 10 -4.32 19.22 0.64
N ARG A 11 -4.46 19.70 1.87
CA ARG A 11 -4.36 18.86 3.08
C ARG A 11 -5.49 17.84 3.13
N VAL A 12 -6.72 18.26 2.90
CA VAL A 12 -7.89 17.38 2.86
C VAL A 12 -7.74 16.33 1.75
N TRP A 13 -7.31 16.75 0.56
CA TRP A 13 -7.08 15.83 -0.55
C TRP A 13 -6.01 14.78 -0.24
N ARG A 14 -4.91 15.17 0.41
CA ARG A 14 -3.87 14.22 0.86
C ARG A 14 -4.41 13.23 1.91
N ALA A 15 -5.25 13.68 2.83
CA ALA A 15 -5.85 12.81 3.84
C ALA A 15 -6.83 11.80 3.21
N VAL A 16 -7.64 12.25 2.26
CA VAL A 16 -8.55 11.37 1.48
C VAL A 16 -7.74 10.38 0.66
N ALA A 17 -6.70 10.83 -0.05
CA ALA A 17 -5.83 9.94 -0.82
C ALA A 17 -5.14 8.91 0.08
N TRP A 18 -4.62 9.32 1.25
CA TRP A 18 -4.04 8.40 2.24
C TRP A 18 -5.07 7.37 2.73
N TYR A 19 -6.28 7.82 3.08
CA TYR A 19 -7.35 6.94 3.55
C TYR A 19 -7.79 5.95 2.47
N VAL A 20 -8.06 6.44 1.26
CA VAL A 20 -8.45 5.60 0.13
C VAL A 20 -7.33 4.61 -0.21
N ASN A 21 -6.06 5.03 -0.23
CA ASN A 21 -4.92 4.14 -0.48
C ASN A 21 -4.72 3.09 0.62
N GLY A 22 -5.06 3.43 1.88
CA GLY A 22 -5.08 2.49 2.99
C GLY A 22 -6.20 1.46 2.87
N VAL A 23 -7.43 1.92 2.57
CA VAL A 23 -8.63 1.07 2.49
C VAL A 23 -8.66 0.19 1.24
N THR A 24 -8.24 0.71 0.08
CA THR A 24 -8.21 -0.07 -1.18
C THR A 24 -7.01 -1.00 -1.29
N GLY A 25 -6.05 -0.94 -0.38
CA GLY A 25 -4.82 -1.72 -0.46
C GLY A 25 -3.89 -1.31 -1.61
N GLN A 26 -4.15 -0.19 -2.29
CA GLN A 26 -3.24 0.38 -3.30
C GLN A 26 -1.87 0.75 -2.70
N SER A 27 -1.79 0.93 -1.38
CA SER A 27 -0.53 1.16 -0.66
C SER A 27 0.23 -0.12 -0.24
N ARG A 28 -0.23 -1.32 -0.60
CA ARG A 28 0.38 -2.59 -0.15
C ARG A 28 1.85 -2.72 -0.54
N TYR A 29 2.23 -2.30 -1.75
CA TYR A 29 3.63 -2.34 -2.17
C TYR A 29 4.50 -1.37 -1.36
N THR A 30 4.04 -0.13 -1.15
CA THR A 30 4.77 0.86 -0.33
C THR A 30 4.93 0.39 1.11
N ALA A 31 3.88 -0.20 1.69
CA ALA A 31 3.92 -0.78 3.03
C ALA A 31 4.90 -1.96 3.09
N TYR A 32 4.91 -2.83 2.08
CA TYR A 32 5.89 -3.91 1.95
C TYR A 32 7.32 -3.37 1.92
N VAL A 33 7.63 -2.41 1.04
CA VAL A 33 8.98 -1.83 0.92
C VAL A 33 9.41 -1.15 2.22
N THR A 34 8.50 -0.45 2.90
CA THR A 34 8.79 0.19 4.19
C THR A 34 9.14 -0.86 5.24
N HIS A 35 8.28 -1.88 5.38
CA HIS A 35 8.51 -3.00 6.29
C HIS A 35 9.82 -3.72 5.98
N GLU A 36 10.10 -3.96 4.71
CA GLU A 36 11.28 -4.70 4.27
C GLU A 36 12.57 -3.92 4.55
N ARG A 37 12.54 -2.61 4.34
CA ARG A 37 13.68 -1.73 4.70
C ARG A 37 13.90 -1.63 6.22
N GLU A 38 12.83 -1.67 7.01
CA GLU A 38 12.91 -1.63 8.47
C GLU A 38 13.37 -2.96 9.08
N ARG A 39 12.87 -4.08 8.55
CA ARG A 39 13.06 -5.42 9.10
C ARG A 39 14.29 -6.13 8.52
N HIS A 40 14.61 -5.83 7.27
CA HIS A 40 15.62 -6.49 6.47
C HIS A 40 16.44 -5.46 5.66
N PRO A 41 17.20 -4.57 6.33
CA PRO A 41 17.95 -3.50 5.66
C PRO A 41 19.01 -4.02 4.66
N ASP A 42 19.47 -5.26 4.82
CA ASP A 42 20.49 -5.89 3.98
C ASP A 42 19.90 -6.57 2.72
N ARG A 43 18.56 -6.59 2.57
CA ARG A 43 17.87 -7.26 1.46
C ARG A 43 17.21 -6.23 0.56
N GLU A 44 17.46 -6.33 -0.75
CA GLU A 44 16.74 -5.52 -1.72
C GLU A 44 15.26 -5.97 -1.77
N PRO A 45 14.29 -5.05 -1.63
CA PRO A 45 12.88 -5.37 -1.76
C PRO A 45 12.55 -5.92 -3.14
N LEU A 46 11.54 -6.79 -3.21
CA LEU A 46 10.98 -7.26 -4.49
C LEU A 46 10.53 -6.06 -5.34
N THR A 47 10.61 -6.20 -6.67
CA THR A 47 9.97 -5.22 -7.55
C THR A 47 8.46 -5.28 -7.42
N GLU A 48 7.76 -4.20 -7.75
CA GLU A 48 6.29 -4.11 -7.63
C GLU A 48 5.57 -5.26 -8.34
N ARG A 49 6.03 -5.61 -9.56
CA ARG A 49 5.45 -6.71 -10.33
C ARG A 49 5.66 -8.07 -9.67
N GLU A 50 6.83 -8.31 -9.09
CA GLU A 50 7.16 -9.56 -8.39
C GLU A 50 6.37 -9.67 -7.09
N PHE A 51 6.23 -8.57 -6.36
CA PHE A 51 5.39 -8.48 -5.17
C PHE A 51 3.95 -8.89 -5.47
N TRP A 52 3.32 -8.30 -6.50
CA TRP A 52 1.95 -8.64 -6.86
C TRP A 52 1.81 -10.09 -7.34
N ARG A 53 2.78 -10.59 -8.12
CA ARG A 53 2.78 -12.00 -8.53
C ARG A 53 2.83 -12.94 -7.33
N ALA A 54 3.74 -12.71 -6.39
CA ALA A 54 3.86 -13.51 -5.18
C ALA A 54 2.60 -13.40 -4.30
N HIS A 55 2.03 -12.20 -4.20
CA HIS A 55 0.82 -11.93 -3.43
C HIS A 55 -0.38 -12.74 -3.95
N TYR A 56 -0.65 -12.70 -5.26
CA TYR A 56 -1.74 -13.47 -5.84
C TYR A 56 -1.47 -14.98 -5.80
N ALA A 57 -0.23 -15.41 -6.01
CA ALA A 57 0.15 -16.81 -5.86
C ALA A 57 -0.10 -17.33 -4.44
N GLN A 58 0.18 -16.51 -3.41
CA GLN A 58 -0.13 -16.85 -2.03
C GLN A 58 -1.65 -16.93 -1.78
N GLN A 59 -2.44 -16.01 -2.35
CA GLN A 59 -3.90 -16.03 -2.22
C GLN A 59 -4.54 -17.23 -2.95
N ASP A 60 -3.94 -17.68 -4.05
CA ASP A 60 -4.39 -18.85 -4.79
C ASP A 60 -4.02 -20.16 -4.06
N ALA A 61 -2.81 -20.23 -3.50
CA ALA A 61 -2.33 -21.39 -2.75
C ALA A 61 -3.00 -21.54 -1.37
N ASP A 62 -3.32 -20.42 -0.72
CA ASP A 62 -4.05 -20.38 0.55
C ASP A 62 -5.25 -19.44 0.43
N PRO A 63 -6.38 -19.91 -0.14
CA PRO A 63 -7.59 -19.12 -0.26
C PRO A 63 -8.29 -18.86 1.09
N GLY A 64 -7.68 -19.26 2.21
CA GLY A 64 -8.25 -19.19 3.55
C GLY A 64 -9.39 -20.17 3.76
N ALA A 65 -10.13 -19.99 4.86
CA ALA A 65 -11.32 -20.77 5.14
C ALA A 65 -12.43 -20.42 4.14
N ARG A 66 -12.48 -21.15 3.03
CA ARG A 66 -13.63 -21.12 2.13
C ARG A 66 -14.77 -21.87 2.82
N CYS A 67 -15.94 -21.24 2.93
CA CYS A 67 -17.15 -21.93 3.36
C CYS A 67 -17.63 -22.84 2.22
N CYS A 68 -16.90 -23.92 1.97
CA CYS A 68 -17.40 -25.08 1.26
C CYS A 68 -17.42 -26.26 2.23
#